data_AF-A0A396IUV2-F1
#
_entry.id   AF-A0A396IUV2-F1
#
_cell.length_a   1.000
_cell.length_b   1.000
_cell.length_c   1.000
_cell.angle_alpha   90.00
_cell.angle_beta   90.00
_cell.angle_gamma   90.00
#
_symmetry.space_group_name_H-M   'P 1'
#
loop_
_entity.id
_entity.type
_entity.pdbx_description
1 polymer ?
#
loop_
_entity_poly.entity_id
_entity_poly.type
_entity_poly.pdbx_seq_one_letter_code
_entity_poly.pdbx_strand_id
1 'polypeptide(L)'
;MSGKRAVDKNMPLQEQNLVEWAKPLLNNKHKISQVMDVRIEGEYSSRDAMKLAHIIIQCLSEKPEYRPKIQEIVRSLEQLQHSDDTVGGVRSS
;
A
#
# COMPACT_ATOMS: atom_id res chain seq x y z
N MET A 1 -5.09 2.56 -2.55
CA MET A 1 -5.09 1.26 -1.87
C MET A 1 -6.23 1.10 -0.87
N SER A 2 -6.60 2.12 -0.07
CA SER A 2 -7.57 1.96 1.03
C SER A 2 -9.03 2.28 0.72
N GLY A 3 -9.32 2.90 -0.43
CA GLY A 3 -10.68 3.32 -0.79
C GLY A 3 -11.26 4.47 0.06
N LYS A 4 -10.53 4.91 1.10
CA LYS A 4 -10.93 5.98 2.02
C LYS A 4 -10.50 7.35 1.50
N ARG A 5 -11.23 8.40 1.92
CA ARG A 5 -10.86 9.80 1.66
C ARG A 5 -9.63 10.19 2.50
N ALA A 6 -8.80 11.11 2.00
CA ALA A 6 -7.63 11.59 2.73
C ALA A 6 -7.99 12.28 4.06
N VAL A 7 -9.10 13.02 4.05
CA VAL A 7 -9.72 13.61 5.24
C VAL A 7 -11.21 13.23 5.25
N ASP A 8 -11.68 12.63 6.33
CA ASP A 8 -13.09 12.31 6.55
C ASP A 8 -13.55 12.83 7.92
N LYS A 9 -14.34 13.90 7.92
CA LYS A 9 -14.80 14.55 9.16
C LYS A 9 -15.91 13.79 9.87
N ASN A 10 -16.49 12.76 9.22
CA ASN A 10 -17.55 11.95 9.81
C ASN A 10 -17.00 10.78 10.64
N MET A 11 -15.69 10.55 10.59
CA MET A 11 -14.99 9.50 11.33
C MET A 11 -14.56 9.97 12.74
N PRO A 12 -14.29 9.04 13.68
CA PRO A 12 -13.64 9.37 14.95
C PRO A 12 -12.37 10.18 14.72
N LEU A 13 -12.04 11.10 15.65
CA LEU A 13 -10.96 12.09 15.48
C LEU A 13 -9.63 11.46 15.01
N GLN A 14 -9.29 10.28 15.53
CA GLN A 14 -8.06 9.52 15.25
C GLN A 14 -8.05 8.89 13.85
N GLU A 15 -9.21 8.74 13.22
CA GLU A 15 -9.39 8.14 11.89
C GLU A 15 -9.74 9.17 10.81
N GLN A 16 -9.90 10.45 11.18
CA GLN A 16 -10.24 11.50 10.21
C GLN A 16 -9.12 11.74 9.22
N ASN A 17 -7.87 11.63 9.64
CA ASN A 17 -6.71 11.74 8.78
C ASN A 17 -6.24 10.35 8.34
N LEU A 18 -6.30 10.09 7.04
CA LEU A 18 -5.94 8.80 6.48
C LEU A 18 -4.49 8.40 6.76
N VAL A 19 -3.57 9.37 6.74
CA VAL A 19 -2.16 9.13 6.99
C VAL A 19 -1.94 8.72 8.44
N GLU A 20 -2.52 9.45 9.40
CA GLU A 20 -2.38 9.14 10.82
C GLU A 20 -2.96 7.77 11.17
N TRP A 21 -4.10 7.40 10.57
CA TRP A 21 -4.69 6.08 10.72
C TRP A 21 -3.87 4.96 10.06
N ALA A 22 -3.40 5.17 8.82
CA ALA A 22 -2.75 4.13 8.04
C ALA A 22 -1.29 3.89 8.43
N LYS A 23 -0.53 4.92 8.81
CA LYS A 23 0.92 4.84 9.10
C LYS A 23 1.28 3.74 10.11
N PRO A 24 0.61 3.55 11.26
CA PRO A 24 0.92 2.46 12.18
C PRO A 24 0.59 1.07 11.61
N LEU A 25 -0.40 0.96 10.73
CA LEU A 25 -0.81 -0.29 10.09
C LEU A 25 0.13 -0.67 8.94
N LEU A 26 0.57 0.31 8.14
CA LEU A 26 1.51 0.12 7.05
C LEU A 26 2.89 -0.34 7.55
N ASN A 27 3.31 0.13 8.73
CA ASN A 27 4.57 -0.28 9.37
C ASN A 27 4.54 -1.73 9.90
N ASN A 28 3.37 -2.36 10.00
CA ASN A 28 3.24 -3.74 10.45
C ASN A 28 2.79 -4.63 9.29
N LYS A 29 3.68 -5.50 8.82
CA LYS A 29 3.42 -6.42 7.70
C LYS A 29 2.14 -7.25 7.86
N HIS A 30 1.78 -7.63 9.09
CA HIS A 30 0.57 -8.41 9.38
C HIS A 30 -0.72 -7.58 9.37
N LYS A 31 -0.63 -6.25 9.34
CA LYS A 31 -1.76 -5.33 9.36
C LYS A 31 -2.00 -4.60 8.04
N ILE A 32 -1.15 -4.81 7.03
CA ILE A 32 -1.28 -4.14 5.72
C ILE A 32 -2.64 -4.43 5.08
N SER A 33 -3.17 -5.64 5.20
CA SER A 33 -4.51 -6.00 4.70
C SER A 33 -5.63 -5.15 5.30
N GLN A 34 -5.48 -4.65 6.54
CA GLN A 34 -6.47 -3.77 7.18
C GLN A 34 -6.52 -2.38 6.54
N VAL A 35 -5.47 -1.99 5.81
CA VAL A 35 -5.40 -0.72 5.08
C VAL A 35 -5.94 -0.87 3.66
N MET A 36 -6.03 -2.08 3.13
CA MET A 36 -6.48 -2.33 1.77
C MET A 36 -8.00 -2.16 1.65
N ASP A 37 -8.45 -1.64 0.51
CA ASP A 37 -9.86 -1.52 0.18
C ASP A 37 -10.46 -2.92 0.06
N VAL A 38 -11.53 -3.18 0.81
CA VAL A 38 -12.23 -4.48 0.81
C VAL A 38 -12.73 -4.85 -0.59
N ARG A 39 -13.00 -3.87 -1.46
CA ARG A 39 -13.49 -4.11 -2.83
C ARG A 39 -12.45 -4.73 -3.77
N ILE A 40 -11.17 -4.70 -3.39
CA ILE A 40 -10.07 -5.34 -4.14
C ILE A 40 -9.46 -6.50 -3.35
N GLU A 41 -10.10 -6.95 -2.28
CA GLU A 41 -9.63 -8.10 -1.53
C GLU A 41 -9.65 -9.36 -2.42
N GLY A 42 -8.54 -10.11 -2.41
CA GLY A 42 -8.33 -11.24 -3.33
C GLY A 42 -7.70 -10.86 -4.68
N GLU A 43 -7.75 -9.59 -5.07
CA GLU A 43 -7.19 -9.08 -6.33
C GLU A 43 -5.73 -8.62 -6.22
N TYR A 44 -5.11 -8.80 -5.05
CA TYR A 44 -3.71 -8.47 -4.82
C TYR A 44 -2.99 -9.58 -4.04
N SER A 45 -1.70 -9.77 -4.34
CA SER A 45 -0.86 -10.63 -3.52
C SER A 45 -0.39 -9.91 -2.26
N SER A 46 -0.16 -10.65 -1.18
CA SER A 46 0.45 -10.10 0.05
C SER A 46 1.80 -9.44 -0.22
N ARG A 47 2.56 -9.97 -1.19
CA ARG A 47 3.84 -9.41 -1.63
C ARG A 47 3.69 -8.03 -2.25
N ASP A 48 2.70 -7.85 -3.12
CA ASP A 48 2.50 -6.57 -3.83
C ASP A 48 1.91 -5.51 -2.90
N ALA A 49 1.00 -5.91 -2.00
CA ALA A 49 0.54 -5.02 -0.93
C ALA A 49 1.69 -4.56 -0.03
N MET A 50 2.63 -5.46 0.31
CA MET A 50 3.80 -5.10 1.12
C MET A 50 4.76 -4.15 0.40
N LYS A 51 5.02 -4.38 -0.89
CA LYS A 51 5.84 -3.46 -1.70
C LYS A 51 5.17 -2.09 -1.83
N LEU A 52 3.86 -2.05 -2.11
CA LEU A 52 3.10 -0.81 -2.20
C LEU A 52 3.13 -0.03 -0.87
N ALA A 53 2.95 -0.73 0.25
CA ALA A 53 3.06 -0.13 1.59
C ALA A 53 4.44 0.50 1.81
N HIS A 54 5.52 -0.17 1.37
CA HIS A 54 6.87 0.37 1.49
C HIS A 54 7.05 1.68 0.71
N ILE A 55 6.57 1.74 -0.54
CA ILE A 55 6.61 2.96 -1.36
C ILE A 55 5.88 4.10 -0.63
N ILE A 56 4.70 3.81 -0.07
CA ILE A 56 3.87 4.80 0.63
C ILE A 56 4.57 5.30 1.90
N ILE A 57 5.16 4.42 2.70
CA ILE A 57 5.90 4.81 3.91
C ILE A 57 7.05 5.77 3.57
N GLN A 58 7.81 5.47 2.51
CA GLN A 58 8.90 6.34 2.07
C GLN A 58 8.37 7.70 1.59
N CYS A 59 7.30 7.71 0.80
CA CYS A 59 6.66 8.95 0.33
C CYS A 59 6.12 9.82 1.49
N LEU A 60 5.62 9.19 2.55
CA LEU A 60 5.07 9.84 3.74
C LEU A 60 6.13 10.17 4.81
N SER A 61 7.42 9.96 4.52
CA SER A 61 8.49 10.29 5.45
C SER A 61 8.44 11.78 5.85
N GLU A 62 8.56 12.05 7.15
CA GLU A 62 8.70 13.42 7.66
C GLU A 62 10.00 14.07 7.16
N LYS A 63 11.04 13.26 7.00
CA LYS A 63 12.34 13.64 6.46
C LYS A 63 12.32 13.64 4.93
N PRO A 64 12.46 14.81 4.28
CA PRO A 64 12.42 14.93 2.82
C PRO A 64 13.46 14.07 2.09
N GLU A 65 14.63 13.85 2.71
CA GLU A 65 15.72 13.06 2.15
C GLU A 65 15.40 11.56 1.99
N TYR A 66 14.38 11.07 2.69
CA TYR A 66 13.89 9.69 2.54
C TYR A 66 12.70 9.58 1.57
N ARG A 67 12.19 10.71 1.08
CA ARG A 67 11.12 10.69 0.07
C ARG A 67 11.74 10.35 -1.28
N PRO A 68 11.25 9.30 -1.96
CA PRO A 68 11.79 8.90 -3.25
C PRO A 68 11.45 9.94 -4.31
N LYS A 69 12.28 10.01 -5.35
CA LYS A 69 11.98 10.83 -6.52
C LYS A 69 10.78 10.25 -7.26
N ILE A 70 10.02 11.10 -7.95
CA ILE A 70 8.85 10.63 -8.71
C ILE A 70 9.20 9.54 -9.72
N GLN A 71 10.39 9.59 -10.34
CA GLN A 71 10.87 8.57 -11.27
C GLN A 71 11.07 7.20 -10.59
N GLU A 72 11.52 7.18 -9.34
CA GLU A 72 11.70 5.96 -8.55
C GLU A 72 10.35 5.37 -8.13
N ILE A 73 9.39 6.24 -7.79
CA ILE A 73 8.01 5.84 -7.49
C ILE A 73 7.38 5.19 -8.72
N VAL A 74 7.43 5.85 -9.88
CA VAL A 74 6.87 5.33 -11.14
C VAL A 74 7.47 3.98 -11.48
N ARG A 75 8.80 3.85 -11.47
CA ARG A 75 9.48 2.58 -11.73
C ARG A 75 9.03 1.47 -10.77
N SER A 76 8.89 1.80 -9.49
CA SER A 76 8.47 0.83 -8.48
C SER A 76 7.01 0.40 -8.68
N LEU A 77 6.14 1.30 -9.11
CA LEU A 77 4.74 1.00 -9.44
C LEU A 77 4.62 0.17 -10.73
N GLU A 78 5.41 0.45 -11.76
CA GLU A 78 5.47 -0.36 -12.98
C GLU A 78 5.87 -1.82 -12.68
N GLN A 79 6.85 -2.01 -11.79
CA GLN A 79 7.24 -3.34 -11.33
C GLN A 79 6.14 -4.11 -10.58
N LEU A 80 5.16 -3.41 -10.00
CA LEU A 80 3.98 -4.02 -9.37
C LEU A 80 2.89 -4.39 -10.38
N GLN A 81 2.83 -3.70 -11.52
CA GLN A 81 1.90 -4.04 -12.59
C GLN A 81 2.40 -5.23 -13.42
N HIS A 82 3.72 -5.39 -13.55
CA HIS A 82 4.36 -6.45 -14.31
C HIS A 82 4.80 -7.66 -13.47
N SER A 83 4.40 -7.75 -12.20
CA SER A 83 4.78 -8.88 -11.33
C SER A 83 4.04 -10.20 -11.61
N ASP A 84 3.12 -10.21 -12.58
CA ASP A 84 2.34 -11.40 -12.98
C ASP A 84 3.18 -12.47 -13.71
N ASP A 85 4.37 -12.13 -14.25
CA ASP A 85 5.11 -13.06 -15.11
C ASP A 85 6.02 -14.09 -14.39
N THR A 86 6.04 -14.15 -13.05
CA THR A 86 6.96 -15.07 -12.33
C THR A 86 6.40 -15.74 -11.08
N VAL A 87 5.22 -16.37 -11.18
CA VAL A 87 4.94 -17.61 -10.44
C VAL A 87 4.13 -18.53 -11.36
N GLY A 88 4.84 -19.46 -12.01
CA GLY A 88 4.22 -20.52 -12.79
C GLY A 88 3.18 -21.26 -11.95
N GLY A 89 1.99 -21.38 -12.51
CA GLY A 89 0.97 -22.28 -12.02
C GLY A 89 1.52 -23.70 -12.02
N VAL A 90 1.43 -24.37 -10.88
CA VAL A 90 1.18 -25.81 -10.84
C VAL A 90 -0.27 -25.97 -10.40
N ARG A 91 -1.18 -25.84 -11.36
CA ARG A 91 -2.43 -26.60 -11.33
C ARG A 91 -2.13 -27.90 -12.06
N SER A 92 -1.77 -28.93 -11.30
CA SER A 92 -1.80 -30.30 -11.81
C SER A 92 -3.14 -30.92 -11.44
N SER A 93 -3.74 -31.56 -12.44
CA SER A 93 -4.96 -32.37 -12.42
C SER A 93 -4.95 -33.47 -11.35
#